data_AF-A0A3D1AX20-F1
#
_entry.id   AF-A0A3D1AX20-F1
#
_cell.length_a   1.000
_cell.length_b   1.000
_cell.length_c   1.000
_cell.angle_alpha   90.00
_cell.angle_beta   90.00
_cell.angle_gamma   90.00
#
_symmetry.space_group_name_H-M   'P 1'
#
loop_
_entity.id
_entity.type
_entity.pdbx_description
1 polymer ?
#
loop_
_entity_poly.entity_id
_entity_poly.type
_entity_poly.pdbx_seq_one_letter_code
_entity_poly.pdbx_strand_id
1 'polypeptide(L)'
;MVLLLLLALLGCGAKLPSAEREALALDNDIQARHMPFGIVLDPMYAGANSTQIVGYTRCGDAALWTGSYLAAESFRYQVTRSADALNNVRRALAGIQSLVDVTGTDVLARCTFPANSPYADGIESEESANGVYTNPGNGMVWIGHTSRDQYSGVFFGLGVAYDLVDDAGVHASVAALAGRLLDFLIAHGWTVVMPDATVSTSFLARQDQILSLLQVGRHINPARYSA
;
A
#
# COMPACT_ATOMS: atom_id res chain seq x y z
N MET A 1 -22.31 -4.40 68.38
CA MET A 1 -21.89 -3.19 67.64
C MET A 1 -20.72 -3.60 66.76
N VAL A 2 -21.01 -3.71 65.47
CA VAL A 2 -20.25 -4.00 64.25
C VAL A 2 -18.74 -4.31 64.34
N LEU A 3 -18.39 -5.51 63.85
CA LEU A 3 -17.07 -5.99 63.48
C LEU A 3 -16.67 -5.39 62.12
N LEU A 4 -15.63 -4.57 62.06
CA LEU A 4 -15.10 -3.98 60.81
C LEU A 4 -14.22 -4.99 60.07
N LEU A 5 -14.75 -5.55 58.97
CA LEU A 5 -13.99 -6.27 57.95
C LEU A 5 -13.39 -5.25 56.96
N LEU A 6 -12.08 -5.06 57.03
CA LEU A 6 -11.30 -4.40 55.98
C LEU A 6 -11.06 -5.39 54.83
N LEU A 7 -11.94 -5.39 53.83
CA LEU A 7 -11.64 -5.98 52.53
C LEU A 7 -10.64 -5.08 51.81
N ALA A 8 -9.40 -5.54 51.71
CA ALA A 8 -8.43 -4.99 50.78
C ALA A 8 -8.94 -5.23 49.34
N LEU A 9 -9.41 -4.17 48.69
CA LEU A 9 -9.59 -4.12 47.25
C LEU A 9 -8.21 -4.19 46.61
N LEU A 10 -7.69 -5.40 46.42
CA LEU A 10 -6.67 -5.69 45.43
C LEU A 10 -7.33 -5.51 44.06
N GLY A 11 -7.36 -4.26 43.60
CA GLY A 11 -7.64 -3.94 42.22
C GLY A 11 -6.55 -4.56 41.36
N CYS A 12 -6.79 -5.78 40.87
CA CYS A 12 -6.10 -6.32 39.71
C CYS A 12 -6.49 -5.49 38.47
N GLY A 13 -6.01 -4.25 38.42
CA GLY A 13 -5.77 -3.58 37.15
C GLY A 13 -4.57 -4.25 36.52
N ALA A 14 -4.78 -5.43 35.92
CA ALA A 14 -3.83 -5.94 34.96
C ALA A 14 -3.78 -4.90 33.84
N LYS A 15 -2.81 -3.98 33.91
CA LYS A 15 -2.41 -3.19 32.76
C LYS A 15 -1.93 -4.23 31.76
N LEU A 16 -2.80 -4.59 30.81
CA LEU A 16 -2.40 -5.35 29.64
C LEU A 16 -1.11 -4.70 29.12
N PRO A 17 -0.05 -5.47 28.82
CA PRO A 17 1.12 -4.91 28.19
C PRO A 17 0.66 -4.11 26.98
N SER A 18 1.07 -2.84 26.89
CA SER A 18 0.84 -2.03 25.71
C SER A 18 1.38 -2.81 24.51
N ALA A 19 0.51 -3.27 23.62
CA ALA A 19 0.89 -3.94 22.38
C ALA A 19 1.73 -3.03 21.47
N GLU A 20 1.87 -1.74 21.82
CA GLU A 20 2.71 -0.76 21.14
C GLU A 20 4.14 -1.24 20.93
N ARG A 21 4.80 -1.88 21.92
CA ARG A 21 6.18 -2.35 21.71
C ARG A 21 6.26 -3.40 20.61
N GLU A 22 5.33 -4.35 20.60
CA GLU A 22 5.26 -5.41 19.60
C GLU A 22 4.86 -4.84 18.22
N ALA A 23 3.91 -3.90 18.18
CA ALA A 23 3.51 -3.20 16.97
C ALA A 23 4.68 -2.39 16.36
N LEU A 24 5.45 -1.69 17.19
CA LEU A 24 6.65 -0.96 16.76
C LEU A 24 7.74 -1.91 16.28
N ALA A 25 7.90 -3.08 16.90
CA ALA A 25 8.84 -4.09 16.43
C ALA A 25 8.44 -4.64 15.05
N LEU A 26 7.15 -4.92 14.84
CA LEU A 26 6.62 -5.36 13.55
C LEU A 26 6.77 -4.28 12.47
N ASP A 27 6.46 -3.01 12.76
CA ASP A 27 6.63 -1.92 11.81
C ASP A 27 8.11 -1.73 11.42
N ASN A 28 9.01 -1.79 12.40
CA ASN A 28 10.45 -1.75 12.13
C ASN A 28 10.91 -2.90 11.24
N ASP A 29 10.39 -4.12 11.46
CA ASP A 29 10.69 -5.26 10.59
C ASP A 29 10.11 -5.10 9.18
N ILE A 30 8.91 -4.52 9.03
CA ILE A 30 8.33 -4.18 7.72
C ILE A 30 9.25 -3.18 6.98
N GLN A 31 9.62 -2.08 7.63
CA GLN A 31 10.51 -1.08 7.03
C GLN A 31 11.89 -1.67 6.66
N ALA A 32 12.43 -2.54 7.51
CA ALA A 32 13.77 -3.09 7.30
C ALA A 32 13.81 -4.20 6.24
N ARG A 33 12.72 -4.98 6.09
CA ARG A 33 12.77 -6.25 5.33
C ARG A 33 11.68 -6.43 4.31
N HIS A 34 10.59 -5.69 4.37
CA HIS A 34 9.47 -5.83 3.45
C HIS A 34 9.38 -4.68 2.45
N MET A 35 10.26 -3.67 2.52
CA MET A 35 10.22 -2.50 1.64
C MET A 35 11.46 -2.36 0.73
N PRO A 36 11.96 -3.44 0.06
CA PRO A 36 13.24 -3.41 -0.65
C PRO A 36 13.30 -2.37 -1.78
N PHE A 37 12.15 -2.04 -2.36
CA PHE A 37 12.01 -1.07 -3.46
C PHE A 37 11.04 0.06 -3.11
N GLY A 38 10.81 0.31 -1.81
CA GLY A 38 9.84 1.29 -1.33
C GLY A 38 8.37 0.86 -1.41
N ILE A 39 8.12 -0.40 -1.76
CA ILE A 39 6.81 -1.06 -1.82
C ILE A 39 6.87 -2.38 -1.05
N VAL A 40 5.72 -2.84 -0.54
CA VAL A 40 5.63 -4.03 0.32
C VAL A 40 5.80 -5.32 -0.49
N LEU A 41 6.83 -6.10 -0.19
CA LEU A 41 7.10 -7.44 -0.73
C LEU A 41 7.37 -8.44 0.41
N ASP A 42 7.21 -9.73 0.12
CA ASP A 42 7.49 -10.81 1.08
C ASP A 42 8.95 -11.28 0.94
N PRO A 43 9.80 -11.15 1.98
CA PRO A 43 11.17 -11.64 1.94
C PRO A 43 11.22 -13.16 2.01
N MET A 44 12.05 -13.77 1.17
CA MET A 44 12.39 -15.19 1.23
C MET A 44 13.71 -15.36 1.99
N TYR A 45 13.67 -16.12 3.08
CA TYR A 45 14.85 -16.39 3.91
C TYR A 45 15.57 -17.67 3.46
N ALA A 46 16.90 -17.71 3.63
CA ALA A 46 17.72 -18.88 3.28
C ALA A 46 17.33 -20.17 4.03
N GLY A 47 16.57 -20.06 5.11
CA GLY A 47 16.05 -21.17 5.90
C GLY A 47 15.21 -20.69 7.08
N ALA A 48 14.51 -21.61 7.76
CA ALA A 48 13.53 -21.29 8.80
C ALA A 48 14.06 -20.45 9.98
N ASN A 49 15.36 -20.56 10.28
CA ASN A 49 16.01 -19.82 11.38
C ASN A 49 17.01 -18.77 10.85
N SER A 50 17.00 -18.47 9.54
CA SER A 50 17.93 -17.52 8.93
C SER A 50 17.32 -16.12 8.85
N THR A 51 18.14 -15.10 9.07
CA THR A 51 17.79 -13.69 8.77
C THR A 51 18.31 -13.24 7.40
N GLN A 52 19.03 -14.10 6.69
CA GLN A 52 19.54 -13.80 5.35
C GLN A 52 18.41 -13.88 4.32
N ILE A 53 18.10 -12.74 3.71
CA ILE A 53 17.16 -12.64 2.60
C ILE A 53 17.87 -13.07 1.31
N VAL A 54 17.30 -14.07 0.63
CA VAL A 54 17.82 -14.63 -0.63
C VAL A 54 16.93 -14.31 -1.83
N GLY A 55 15.75 -13.74 -1.61
CA GLY A 55 14.80 -13.38 -2.64
C GLY A 55 13.62 -12.60 -2.07
N TYR A 56 12.75 -12.16 -2.96
CA TYR A 56 11.44 -11.61 -2.63
C TYR A 56 10.38 -12.29 -3.48
N THR A 57 9.22 -12.53 -2.88
CA THR A 57 8.08 -13.23 -3.46
C THR A 57 6.81 -12.37 -3.32
N ARG A 58 5.73 -12.78 -3.99
CA ARG A 58 4.42 -12.11 -4.02
C ARG A 58 4.49 -10.65 -4.44
N CYS A 59 5.43 -10.35 -5.33
CA CYS A 59 5.56 -9.03 -5.93
C CYS A 59 4.26 -8.63 -6.64
N GLY A 60 3.53 -9.58 -7.20
CA GLY A 60 2.22 -9.35 -7.81
C GLY A 60 1.21 -8.65 -6.90
N ASP A 61 1.29 -8.81 -5.58
CA ASP A 61 0.36 -8.17 -4.63
C ASP A 61 0.91 -6.91 -3.95
N ALA A 62 2.07 -6.42 -4.40
CA ALA A 62 2.76 -5.32 -3.73
C ALA A 62 1.95 -4.02 -3.68
N ALA A 63 1.18 -3.69 -4.73
CA ALA A 63 0.34 -2.49 -4.74
C ALA A 63 -0.76 -2.54 -3.67
N LEU A 64 -1.49 -3.66 -3.57
CA LEU A 64 -2.50 -3.89 -2.54
C LEU A 64 -1.91 -3.77 -1.12
N TRP A 65 -0.78 -4.43 -0.88
CA TRP A 65 -0.15 -4.44 0.45
C TRP A 65 0.49 -3.09 0.80
N THR A 66 1.02 -2.36 -0.18
CA THR A 66 1.54 -1.00 0.05
C THR A 66 0.42 -0.02 0.38
N GLY A 67 -0.74 -0.12 -0.28
CA GLY A 67 -1.94 0.65 0.10
C GLY A 67 -2.44 0.30 1.51
N SER A 68 -2.42 -0.98 1.88
CA SER A 68 -2.77 -1.42 3.23
C SER A 68 -1.78 -0.90 4.29
N TYR A 69 -0.48 -0.89 3.97
CA TYR A 69 0.56 -0.33 4.84
C TYR A 69 0.42 1.19 5.00
N LEU A 70 0.07 1.92 3.93
CA LEU A 70 -0.26 3.34 4.00
C LEU A 70 -1.41 3.60 4.99
N ALA A 71 -2.48 2.79 4.95
CA ALA A 71 -3.57 2.90 5.92
C ALA A 71 -3.10 2.62 7.35
N ALA A 72 -2.31 1.56 7.56
CA ALA A 72 -1.78 1.18 8.87
C ALA A 72 -0.97 2.33 9.52
N GLU A 73 -0.05 2.92 8.76
CA GLU A 73 0.78 4.03 9.26
C GLU A 73 -0.02 5.32 9.44
N SER A 74 -1.08 5.53 8.66
CA SER A 74 -2.01 6.64 8.86
C SER A 74 -2.81 6.49 10.16
N PHE A 75 -3.28 5.29 10.48
CA PHE A 75 -3.91 5.01 11.79
C PHE A 75 -2.94 5.23 12.94
N ARG A 76 -1.70 4.74 12.82
CA ARG A 76 -0.66 4.96 13.82
C ARG A 76 -0.36 6.44 14.01
N TYR A 77 -0.20 7.19 12.92
CA TYR A 77 0.04 8.62 12.97
C TYR A 77 -1.10 9.37 13.67
N GLN A 78 -2.36 9.07 13.35
CA GLN A 78 -3.50 9.75 13.96
C GLN A 78 -3.55 9.60 15.48
N VAL A 79 -3.20 8.42 16.00
CA VAL A 79 -3.23 8.12 17.44
C VAL A 79 -1.98 8.64 18.18
N THR A 80 -0.81 8.54 17.54
CA THR A 80 0.48 8.80 18.21
C THR A 80 1.09 10.16 17.89
N ARG A 81 0.71 10.75 16.74
CA ARG A 81 1.36 11.91 16.11
C ARG A 81 2.87 11.74 15.91
N SER A 82 3.34 10.49 15.81
CA SER A 82 4.77 10.19 15.66
C SER A 82 5.29 10.69 14.32
N ALA A 83 6.44 11.38 14.36
CA ALA A 83 7.16 11.79 13.16
C ALA A 83 7.61 10.59 12.32
N ASP A 84 7.91 9.45 12.96
CA ASP A 84 8.28 8.22 12.25
C ASP A 84 7.11 7.66 11.45
N ALA A 85 5.91 7.65 12.04
CA ALA A 85 4.69 7.21 11.33
C ALA A 85 4.38 8.14 10.14
N LEU A 86 4.54 9.45 10.30
CA LEU A 86 4.39 10.39 9.18
C LEU A 86 5.41 10.16 8.06
N ASN A 87 6.66 9.86 8.43
CA ASN A 87 7.70 9.52 7.45
C ASN A 87 7.38 8.21 6.72
N ASN A 88 6.85 7.20 7.41
CA ASN A 88 6.42 5.96 6.79
C ASN A 88 5.22 6.15 5.86
N VAL A 89 4.23 6.99 6.22
CA VAL A 89 3.14 7.42 5.32
C VAL A 89 3.70 8.03 4.03
N ARG A 90 4.64 8.98 4.15
CA ARG A 90 5.27 9.62 2.99
C ARG A 90 6.05 8.62 2.12
N ARG A 91 6.74 7.66 2.74
CA ARG A 91 7.44 6.58 2.03
C ARG A 91 6.47 5.66 1.28
N ALA A 92 5.37 5.26 1.91
CA ALA A 92 4.36 4.42 1.27
C ALA A 92 3.69 5.15 0.09
N LEU A 93 3.41 6.43 0.21
CA LEU A 93 2.92 7.27 -0.90
C LEU A 93 3.95 7.34 -2.05
N ALA A 94 5.23 7.50 -1.74
CA ALA A 94 6.29 7.48 -2.75
C ALA A 94 6.40 6.11 -3.45
N GLY A 95 6.17 5.01 -2.71
CA GLY A 95 6.08 3.66 -3.27
C GLY A 95 4.89 3.50 -4.22
N ILE A 96 3.70 3.95 -3.83
CA ILE A 96 2.53 3.94 -4.72
C ILE A 96 2.78 4.83 -5.93
N GLN A 97 3.41 5.99 -5.76
CA GLN A 97 3.79 6.87 -6.85
C GLN A 97 4.72 6.20 -7.85
N SER A 98 5.71 5.42 -7.40
CA SER A 98 6.61 4.68 -8.30
C SER A 98 5.88 3.62 -9.12
N LEU A 99 4.85 2.96 -8.55
CA LEU A 99 4.01 1.99 -9.26
C LEU A 99 3.19 2.63 -10.39
N VAL A 100 2.82 3.91 -10.26
CA VAL A 100 2.09 4.64 -11.31
C VAL A 100 3.06 5.22 -12.34
N ASP A 101 4.19 5.78 -11.90
CA ASP A 101 5.13 6.45 -12.80
C ASP A 101 5.89 5.50 -13.71
N VAL A 102 6.22 4.29 -13.22
CA VAL A 102 7.01 3.33 -14.00
C VAL A 102 6.31 2.88 -15.28
N THR A 103 4.97 2.96 -15.34
CA THR A 103 4.20 2.49 -16.50
C THR A 103 4.17 3.51 -17.63
N GLY A 104 4.35 4.80 -17.32
CA GLY A 104 4.30 5.90 -18.29
C GLY A 104 2.91 6.20 -18.86
N THR A 105 1.86 5.48 -18.43
CA THR A 105 0.50 5.58 -18.96
C THR A 105 -0.58 5.75 -17.88
N ASP A 106 -0.17 5.98 -16.62
CA ASP A 106 -1.03 6.09 -15.44
C ASP A 106 -1.79 4.80 -15.04
N VAL A 107 -1.57 3.69 -15.77
CA VAL A 107 -2.00 2.38 -15.26
C VAL A 107 -1.19 2.04 -14.02
N LEU A 108 -1.86 1.53 -12.98
CA LEU A 108 -1.20 1.04 -11.77
C LEU A 108 -0.38 -0.22 -12.10
N ALA A 109 0.92 -0.24 -11.82
CA ALA A 109 1.69 -1.49 -11.80
C ALA A 109 1.35 -2.32 -10.55
N ARG A 110 1.45 -3.64 -10.65
CA ARG A 110 1.42 -4.55 -9.48
C ARG A 110 2.63 -4.34 -8.59
N CYS A 111 3.79 -4.16 -9.22
CA CYS A 111 5.10 -4.13 -8.58
C CYS A 111 6.12 -3.43 -9.46
N THR A 112 7.20 -2.93 -8.87
CA THR A 112 8.34 -2.42 -9.62
C THR A 112 9.66 -2.61 -8.87
N PHE A 113 10.73 -2.86 -9.61
CA PHE A 113 12.08 -3.07 -9.08
C PHE A 113 13.15 -2.74 -10.14
N PRO A 114 14.38 -2.39 -9.73
CA PRO A 114 15.48 -2.18 -10.66
C PRO A 114 15.84 -3.47 -11.41
N ALA A 115 16.08 -3.38 -12.72
CA ALA A 115 16.48 -4.54 -13.54
C ALA A 115 17.81 -5.18 -13.09
N ASN A 116 18.68 -4.41 -12.43
CA ASN A 116 19.96 -4.87 -11.89
C ASN A 116 19.86 -5.35 -10.42
N SER A 117 18.65 -5.48 -9.88
CA SER A 117 18.44 -6.02 -8.53
C SER A 117 18.94 -7.47 -8.47
N PRO A 118 19.64 -7.88 -7.39
CA PRO A 118 20.03 -9.28 -7.21
C PRO A 118 18.81 -10.22 -7.06
N TYR A 119 17.61 -9.67 -6.92
CA TYR A 119 16.36 -10.41 -6.78
C TYR A 119 15.50 -10.41 -8.05
N ALA A 120 15.93 -9.71 -9.12
CA ALA A 120 15.14 -9.52 -10.34
C ALA A 120 14.73 -10.86 -10.99
N ASP A 121 15.70 -11.73 -11.28
CA ASP A 121 15.43 -13.02 -11.93
C ASP A 121 14.40 -13.88 -11.17
N GLY A 122 14.48 -13.88 -9.84
CA GLY A 122 13.55 -14.63 -8.99
C GLY A 122 12.12 -14.06 -9.07
N ILE A 123 12.00 -12.74 -8.99
CA ILE A 123 10.72 -12.04 -9.09
C ILE A 123 10.11 -12.20 -10.48
N GLU A 124 10.89 -12.00 -11.55
CA GLU A 124 10.41 -12.14 -12.94
C GLU A 124 9.95 -13.57 -13.25
N SER A 125 10.65 -14.56 -12.73
CA SER A 125 10.26 -15.98 -12.86
C SER A 125 8.91 -16.25 -12.20
N GLU A 126 8.73 -15.81 -10.96
CA GLU A 126 7.46 -15.97 -10.22
C GLU A 126 6.30 -15.23 -10.90
N GLU A 127 6.55 -14.02 -11.38
CA GLU A 127 5.54 -13.12 -11.94
C GLU A 127 5.35 -13.25 -13.46
N SER A 128 5.96 -14.27 -14.07
CA SER A 128 5.96 -14.46 -15.53
C SER A 128 4.55 -14.53 -16.16
N ALA A 129 3.53 -14.92 -15.39
CA ALA A 129 2.13 -14.93 -15.83
C ALA A 129 1.43 -13.55 -15.77
N ASN A 130 2.00 -12.60 -15.01
CA ASN A 130 1.41 -11.27 -14.78
C ASN A 130 1.97 -10.19 -15.72
N GLY A 131 2.73 -10.57 -16.74
CA GLY A 131 3.32 -9.64 -17.71
C GLY A 131 4.50 -8.88 -17.10
N VAL A 132 5.69 -9.10 -17.65
CA VAL A 132 6.92 -8.44 -17.23
C VAL A 132 7.26 -7.35 -18.25
N TYR A 133 7.28 -6.10 -17.79
CA TYR A 133 7.52 -4.93 -18.62
C TYR A 133 8.78 -4.21 -18.17
N THR A 134 9.50 -3.60 -19.10
CA THR A 134 10.68 -2.78 -18.80
C THR A 134 10.38 -1.33 -19.18
N ASN A 135 10.71 -0.40 -18.29
CA ASN A 135 10.75 1.02 -18.62
C ASN A 135 12.18 1.39 -19.07
N PRO A 136 12.41 1.60 -20.39
CA PRO A 136 13.74 1.86 -20.92
C PRO A 136 14.33 3.21 -20.46
N GLY A 137 13.49 4.13 -19.97
CA GLY A 137 13.91 5.46 -19.56
C GLY A 137 14.60 5.51 -18.19
N ASN A 138 14.39 4.51 -17.32
CA ASN A 138 14.90 4.52 -15.95
C ASN A 138 15.48 3.18 -15.46
N GLY A 139 15.55 2.16 -16.31
CA GLY A 139 16.15 0.86 -15.95
C GLY A 139 15.33 0.05 -14.95
N MET A 140 14.04 0.37 -14.82
CA MET A 140 13.11 -0.35 -13.94
C MET A 140 12.34 -1.42 -14.71
N VAL A 141 12.10 -2.53 -14.03
CA VAL A 141 11.12 -3.55 -14.41
C VAL A 141 9.85 -3.30 -13.60
N TRP A 142 8.70 -3.60 -14.20
CA TRP A 142 7.43 -3.57 -13.51
C TRP A 142 6.53 -4.71 -13.96
N ILE A 143 5.68 -5.15 -13.04
CA ILE A 143 4.74 -6.25 -13.24
C ILE A 143 3.37 -5.67 -13.56
N GLY A 144 2.79 -6.10 -14.69
CA GLY A 144 1.51 -5.61 -15.19
C GLY A 144 0.35 -6.51 -14.79
N HIS A 145 -0.53 -6.82 -15.74
CA HIS A 145 -1.77 -7.60 -15.56
C HIS A 145 -2.45 -7.34 -14.20
N THR A 146 -2.64 -6.05 -13.91
CA THR A 146 -3.09 -5.56 -12.62
C THR A 146 -4.57 -5.87 -12.38
N SER A 147 -4.84 -6.60 -11.31
CA SER A 147 -6.18 -6.96 -10.88
C SER A 147 -6.86 -5.84 -10.08
N ARG A 148 -8.19 -5.94 -9.91
CA ARG A 148 -9.01 -4.91 -9.24
C ARG A 148 -8.71 -4.74 -7.76
N ASP A 149 -8.28 -5.81 -7.09
CA ASP A 149 -7.88 -5.81 -5.69
C ASP A 149 -6.67 -4.89 -5.45
N GLN A 150 -5.74 -4.78 -6.40
CA GLN A 150 -4.61 -3.84 -6.32
C GLN A 150 -5.08 -2.39 -6.23
N TYR A 151 -6.00 -1.99 -7.12
CA TYR A 151 -6.64 -0.68 -7.06
C TYR A 151 -7.44 -0.49 -5.76
N SER A 152 -8.16 -1.52 -5.31
CA SER A 152 -8.96 -1.45 -4.08
C SER A 152 -8.07 -1.18 -2.85
N GLY A 153 -6.92 -1.86 -2.75
CA GLY A 153 -5.95 -1.64 -1.69
C GLY A 153 -5.32 -0.26 -1.71
N VAL A 154 -4.90 0.19 -2.91
CA VAL A 154 -4.33 1.54 -3.09
C VAL A 154 -5.35 2.61 -2.70
N PHE A 155 -6.59 2.54 -3.22
CA PHE A 155 -7.61 3.54 -2.87
C PHE A 155 -8.03 3.49 -1.41
N PHE A 156 -8.03 2.31 -0.77
CA PHE A 156 -8.23 2.21 0.68
C PHE A 156 -7.15 2.99 1.44
N GLY A 157 -5.88 2.75 1.11
CA GLY A 157 -4.75 3.48 1.70
C GLY A 157 -4.84 4.99 1.50
N LEU A 158 -5.08 5.42 0.25
CA LEU A 158 -5.20 6.84 -0.11
C LEU A 158 -6.33 7.54 0.64
N GLY A 159 -7.51 6.91 0.70
CA GLY A 159 -8.66 7.46 1.44
C GLY A 159 -8.37 7.62 2.94
N VAL A 160 -7.82 6.58 3.57
CA VAL A 160 -7.47 6.62 5.00
C VAL A 160 -6.40 7.69 5.29
N ALA A 161 -5.37 7.79 4.43
CA ALA A 161 -4.33 8.81 4.59
C ALA A 161 -4.89 10.23 4.49
N TYR A 162 -5.81 10.47 3.56
CA TYR A 162 -6.48 11.77 3.42
C TYR A 162 -7.32 12.15 4.64
N ASP A 163 -7.98 11.18 5.27
CA ASP A 163 -8.84 11.45 6.43
C ASP A 163 -8.05 11.68 7.71
N LEU A 164 -6.91 11.00 7.87
CA LEU A 164 -6.24 10.84 9.16
C LEU A 164 -4.90 11.54 9.28
N VAL A 165 -4.29 11.98 8.18
CA VAL A 165 -2.96 12.58 8.18
C VAL A 165 -3.06 14.07 7.88
N ASP A 166 -3.01 14.89 8.93
CA ASP A 166 -3.08 16.36 8.87
C ASP A 166 -1.80 17.03 8.33
N ASP A 167 -1.33 16.60 7.16
CA ASP A 167 -0.17 17.13 6.46
C ASP A 167 -0.54 17.53 5.01
N ALA A 168 -0.28 18.80 4.67
CA ALA A 168 -0.64 19.34 3.36
C ALA A 168 0.08 18.64 2.19
N GLY A 169 1.31 18.16 2.41
CA GLY A 169 2.07 17.42 1.39
C GLY A 169 1.50 16.02 1.16
N VAL A 170 1.03 15.37 2.23
CA VAL A 170 0.31 14.09 2.15
C VAL A 170 -1.01 14.27 1.39
N HIS A 171 -1.83 15.27 1.75
CA HIS A 171 -3.08 15.55 1.03
C HIS A 171 -2.84 15.84 -0.46
N ALA A 172 -1.81 16.63 -0.80
CA ALA A 172 -1.46 16.92 -2.18
C ALA A 172 -1.04 15.66 -2.96
N SER A 173 -0.21 14.80 -2.35
CA SER A 173 0.23 13.54 -2.95
C SER A 173 -0.94 12.58 -3.16
N VAL A 174 -1.82 12.45 -2.16
CA VAL A 174 -3.03 11.63 -2.25
C VAL A 174 -3.95 12.11 -3.36
N ALA A 175 -4.23 13.42 -3.44
CA ALA A 175 -5.09 13.98 -4.47
C ALA A 175 -4.52 13.79 -5.88
N ALA A 176 -3.21 13.91 -6.05
CA ALA A 176 -2.55 13.64 -7.33
C ALA A 176 -2.66 12.17 -7.74
N LEU A 177 -2.35 11.24 -6.82
CA LEU A 177 -2.38 9.80 -7.09
C LEU A 177 -3.79 9.26 -7.34
N ALA A 178 -4.72 9.57 -6.44
CA ALA A 178 -6.12 9.17 -6.60
C ALA A 178 -6.69 9.76 -7.89
N GLY A 179 -6.30 11.00 -8.22
CA GLY A 179 -6.68 11.67 -9.46
C GLY A 179 -6.26 10.88 -10.69
N ARG A 180 -4.95 10.66 -10.86
CA ARG A 180 -4.37 9.93 -12.00
C ARG A 180 -4.98 8.55 -12.18
N LEU A 181 -5.08 7.78 -11.10
CA LEU A 181 -5.63 6.42 -11.15
C LEU A 181 -7.13 6.40 -11.51
N LEU A 182 -7.92 7.30 -10.93
CA LEU A 182 -9.35 7.36 -11.18
C LEU A 182 -9.64 7.88 -12.60
N ASP A 183 -8.91 8.90 -13.05
CA ASP A 183 -9.01 9.43 -14.41
C ASP A 183 -8.66 8.35 -15.45
N PHE A 184 -7.60 7.57 -15.20
CA PHE A 184 -7.22 6.44 -16.04
C PHE A 184 -8.39 5.46 -16.19
N LEU A 185 -8.99 5.03 -15.07
CA LEU A 185 -10.11 4.09 -15.09
C LEU A 185 -11.34 4.67 -15.81
N ILE A 186 -11.69 5.94 -15.57
CA ILE A 186 -12.82 6.61 -16.22
C ILE A 186 -12.58 6.72 -17.72
N ALA A 187 -11.40 7.17 -18.14
CA ALA A 187 -11.04 7.35 -19.55
C ALA A 187 -11.07 6.03 -20.33
N HIS A 188 -10.79 4.90 -19.68
CA HIS A 188 -10.81 3.57 -20.28
C HIS A 188 -12.12 2.80 -20.01
N GLY A 189 -13.21 3.50 -19.67
CA GLY A 189 -14.52 2.87 -19.49
C GLY A 189 -14.50 1.77 -18.43
N TRP A 190 -13.79 2.01 -17.32
CA TRP A 190 -13.64 1.09 -16.20
C TRP A 190 -12.92 -0.23 -16.54
N THR A 191 -12.08 -0.20 -17.57
CA THR A 191 -11.26 -1.34 -17.99
C THR A 191 -9.78 -1.01 -17.79
N VAL A 192 -9.02 -1.96 -17.25
CA VAL A 192 -7.58 -1.82 -17.03
C VAL A 192 -6.86 -2.30 -18.29
N VAL A 193 -6.34 -1.34 -19.05
CA VAL A 193 -5.64 -1.57 -20.32
C VAL A 193 -4.13 -1.39 -20.12
N MET A 194 -3.34 -2.38 -20.53
CA MET A 194 -1.88 -2.35 -20.48
C MET A 194 -1.31 -1.50 -21.63
N PRO A 195 -0.02 -1.08 -21.59
CA PRO A 195 0.59 -0.30 -22.67
C PRO A 195 0.62 -1.00 -24.04
N ASP A 196 0.57 -2.33 -24.06
CA ASP A 196 0.46 -3.16 -25.27
C ASP A 196 -0.99 -3.32 -25.77
N ALA A 197 -1.93 -2.56 -25.21
CA ALA A 197 -3.37 -2.60 -25.45
C ALA A 197 -4.09 -3.88 -24.99
N THR A 198 -3.42 -4.80 -24.29
CA THR A 198 -4.09 -5.94 -23.69
C THR A 198 -4.97 -5.51 -22.51
N VAL A 199 -6.07 -6.21 -22.30
CA VAL A 199 -6.97 -5.96 -21.17
C VAL A 199 -6.61 -6.91 -20.05
N SER A 200 -6.26 -6.36 -18.89
CA SER A 200 -5.99 -7.16 -17.71
C SER A 200 -7.26 -7.52 -16.93
N THR A 201 -8.13 -6.54 -16.69
CA THR A 201 -9.37 -6.74 -15.94
C THR A 201 -10.36 -5.60 -16.20
N SER A 202 -11.59 -5.73 -15.70
CA SER A 202 -12.62 -4.70 -15.83
C SER A 202 -13.50 -4.62 -14.58
N PHE A 203 -13.89 -3.41 -14.20
CA PHE A 203 -14.81 -3.12 -13.11
C PHE A 203 -16.28 -3.09 -13.55
N LEU A 204 -16.60 -3.26 -14.84
CA LEU A 204 -17.97 -3.11 -15.37
C LEU A 204 -19.01 -4.04 -14.70
N ALA A 205 -18.58 -5.21 -14.21
CA ALA A 205 -19.43 -6.14 -13.46
C ALA A 205 -19.38 -5.93 -11.93
N ARG A 206 -18.78 -4.85 -11.46
CA ARG A 206 -18.52 -4.52 -10.05
C ARG A 206 -18.87 -3.06 -9.76
N GLN A 207 -20.17 -2.76 -9.88
CA GLN A 207 -20.71 -1.43 -9.61
C GLN A 207 -20.43 -0.97 -8.18
N ASP A 208 -20.32 -1.91 -7.24
CA ASP A 208 -19.90 -1.66 -5.86
C ASP A 208 -18.49 -1.07 -5.78
N GLN A 209 -17.54 -1.61 -6.56
CA GLN A 209 -16.17 -1.11 -6.60
C GLN A 209 -16.09 0.22 -7.35
N ILE A 210 -16.78 0.36 -8.50
CA ILE A 210 -16.87 1.63 -9.23
C ILE A 210 -17.35 2.75 -8.31
N LEU A 211 -18.47 2.52 -7.60
CA LEU A 211 -19.03 3.50 -6.68
C LEU A 211 -18.05 3.82 -5.55
N SER A 212 -17.38 2.81 -4.98
CA SER A 212 -16.41 3.02 -3.90
C SER A 212 -15.25 3.92 -4.34
N LEU A 213 -14.66 3.66 -5.51
CA LEU A 213 -13.56 4.48 -6.06
C LEU A 213 -14.02 5.91 -6.37
N LEU A 214 -15.23 6.08 -6.92
CA LEU A 214 -15.81 7.41 -7.17
C LEU A 214 -16.08 8.19 -5.87
N GLN A 215 -16.55 7.53 -4.81
CA GLN A 215 -16.79 8.19 -3.52
C GLN A 215 -15.48 8.64 -2.89
N VAL A 216 -14.44 7.82 -2.93
CA VAL A 216 -13.09 8.21 -2.47
C VAL A 216 -12.57 9.39 -3.30
N GLY A 217 -12.68 9.32 -4.63
CA GLY A 217 -12.29 10.42 -5.53
C GLY A 217 -13.04 11.71 -5.23
N ARG A 218 -14.36 11.65 -5.06
CA ARG A 218 -15.20 12.80 -4.72
C ARG A 218 -14.87 13.39 -3.35
N HIS A 219 -14.54 12.56 -2.37
CA HIS A 219 -14.15 13.02 -1.04
C HIS A 219 -12.81 13.76 -1.07
N ILE A 220 -11.83 13.22 -1.80
CA ILE A 220 -10.50 13.81 -1.95
C ILE A 220 -10.53 15.06 -2.84
N ASN A 221 -11.28 15.04 -3.94
CA ASN A 221 -11.37 16.11 -4.92
C ASN A 221 -12.82 16.30 -5.43
N PRO A 222 -13.69 16.94 -4.64
CA PRO A 222 -15.11 17.08 -5.00
C PRO A 222 -15.32 17.92 -6.26
N ALA A 223 -14.45 18.92 -6.51
CA ALA A 223 -14.54 19.77 -7.70
C ALA A 223 -14.37 18.96 -9.00
N ARG A 224 -13.61 17.86 -8.96
CA ARG A 224 -13.33 17.01 -10.13
C ARG A 224 -14.35 15.90 -10.32
N TYR A 225 -14.90 15.32 -9.24
CA TYR A 225 -15.68 14.07 -9.31
C TYR A 225 -17.12 14.17 -8.78
N SER A 226 -17.70 15.37 -8.66
CA SER A 226 -19.11 15.55 -8.24
C SER A 226 -20.12 15.71 -9.39
N ALA A 227 -19.68 15.58 -10.65
CA ALA A 227 -20.53 15.74 -11.83
C ALA A 227 -21.31 14.47 -12.20
#